data_AF-A0A0S4V6I5-F1
#
_entry.id   AF-A0A0S4V6I5-F1
#
_cell.length_a   1.000
_cell.length_b   1.000
_cell.length_c   1.000
_cell.angle_alpha   90.00
_cell.angle_beta   90.00
_cell.angle_gamma   90.00
#
_symmetry.space_group_name_H-M   'P 1'
#
loop_
_entity.id
_entity.type
_entity.pdbx_description
1 polymer ?
#
loop_
_entity_poly.entity_id
_entity_poly.type
_entity_poly.pdbx_seq_one_letter_code
_entity_poly.pdbx_strand_id
1 'polypeptide(L)'
;MLSPSAEVQGHGPGQEVLQTGKREVGIVGVEPVGNYAIRPLFSDGHDSGIYDWAYLYRLGAEQDALWQAYLDRLAAAGLDRDAPMAPGAGHACGHGH
;
A
#
# COMPACT_ATOMS: atom_id res chain seq x y z
N MET A 1 -4.64 3.25 2.07
CA MET A 1 -3.26 3.56 1.65
C MET A 1 -3.03 2.95 0.28
N LEU A 2 -2.59 3.73 -0.71
CA LEU A 2 -2.29 3.23 -2.06
C LEU A 2 -0.79 2.87 -2.11
N SER A 3 -0.47 1.59 -1.98
CA SER A 3 0.90 1.08 -2.08
C SER A 3 1.03 0.18 -3.31
N PRO A 4 2.10 0.31 -4.12
CA PRO A 4 2.33 -0.49 -5.31
C PRO A 4 2.98 -1.85 -5.01
N SER A 5 3.23 -2.21 -3.75
CA SER A 5 3.80 -3.52 -3.39
C SER A 5 2.93 -4.67 -3.90
N ALA A 6 3.56 -5.76 -4.32
CA ALA A 6 2.90 -7.01 -4.74
C ALA A 6 1.95 -7.57 -3.67
N GLU A 7 2.24 -7.30 -2.40
CA GLU A 7 1.44 -7.66 -1.23
C GLU A 7 0.07 -6.93 -1.19
N VAL A 8 0.01 -5.76 -1.83
CA VAL A 8 -1.16 -4.88 -1.87
C VAL A 8 -1.86 -4.93 -3.23
N GLN A 9 -1.13 -5.12 -4.32
CA GLN A 9 -1.72 -5.29 -5.66
C GLN A 9 -2.21 -6.74 -5.91
N GLY A 10 -1.68 -7.73 -5.19
CA GLY A 10 -1.90 -9.13 -5.50
C GLY A 10 -1.30 -9.53 -6.85
N HIS A 11 -1.39 -10.80 -7.22
CA HIS A 11 -0.86 -11.31 -8.50
C HIS A 11 -1.85 -11.19 -9.68
N GLY A 12 -2.92 -10.39 -9.54
CA GLY A 12 -3.90 -10.14 -10.60
C GLY A 12 -5.03 -9.19 -10.18
N PRO A 13 -5.79 -8.63 -11.15
CA PRO A 13 -6.90 -7.73 -10.86
C PRO A 13 -7.92 -8.39 -9.92
N GLY A 14 -8.16 -7.78 -8.76
CA GLY A 14 -9.08 -8.28 -7.73
C GLY A 14 -8.42 -9.03 -6.56
N GLN A 15 -7.10 -9.25 -6.59
CA GLN A 15 -6.34 -9.74 -5.43
C GLN A 15 -5.77 -8.61 -4.56
N GLU A 16 -6.18 -7.36 -4.81
CA GLU A 16 -5.71 -6.23 -4.05
C GLU A 16 -6.19 -6.34 -2.59
N VAL A 17 -5.25 -6.44 -1.65
CA VAL A 17 -5.59 -6.52 -0.23
C VAL A 17 -6.02 -5.13 0.24
N LEU A 18 -7.30 -4.97 0.57
CA LEU A 18 -7.83 -3.71 1.10
C LEU A 18 -7.16 -3.39 2.44
N GLN A 19 -6.34 -2.35 2.44
CA GLN A 19 -5.60 -1.93 3.62
C GLN A 19 -6.52 -1.13 4.55
N THR A 20 -6.74 -1.60 5.78
CA THR A 20 -7.47 -0.90 6.86
C THR A 20 -6.53 -0.68 8.06
N GLY A 21 -6.90 0.18 9.00
CA GLY A 21 -6.14 0.40 10.24
C GLY A 21 -4.82 1.13 10.06
N LYS A 22 -4.50 1.61 8.85
CA LYS A 22 -3.25 2.29 8.52
C LYS A 22 -3.32 3.82 8.60
N ARG A 23 -4.33 4.38 9.29
CA ARG A 23 -4.51 5.83 9.39
C ARG A 23 -3.29 6.55 9.99
N GLU A 24 -2.70 5.95 11.02
CA GLU A 24 -1.58 6.53 11.76
C GLU A 24 -0.21 6.18 11.15
N VAL A 25 -0.19 5.45 10.03
CA VAL A 25 1.05 5.08 9.36
C VAL A 25 1.64 6.29 8.66
N GLY A 26 2.81 6.70 9.15
CA GLY A 26 3.61 7.79 8.57
C GLY A 26 4.76 7.27 7.72
N ILE A 27 5.35 8.18 6.94
CA ILE A 27 6.64 7.94 6.27
C ILE A 27 7.75 8.31 7.25
N VAL A 28 8.63 7.37 7.56
CA VAL A 28 9.78 7.57 8.46
C VAL A 28 11.09 7.77 7.70
N GLY A 29 11.11 7.47 6.40
CA GLY A 29 12.26 7.67 5.54
C GLY A 29 11.91 7.48 4.07
N VAL A 30 12.81 7.91 3.20
CA VAL A 30 12.70 7.73 1.75
C VAL A 30 14.08 7.39 1.21
N GLU A 31 14.19 6.28 0.49
CA GLU A 31 15.43 5.86 -0.15
C GLU A 31 15.34 5.98 -1.67
N PRO A 32 16.36 6.52 -2.35
CA PRO A 32 16.37 6.56 -3.81
C PRO A 32 16.60 5.16 -4.39
N VAL A 33 15.88 4.84 -5.47
CA VAL A 33 16.08 3.62 -6.27
C VAL A 33 16.56 4.06 -7.65
N GLY A 34 17.88 4.02 -7.84
CA GLY A 34 18.52 4.60 -9.02
C GLY A 34 18.13 6.08 -9.20
N ASN A 35 17.85 6.47 -10.44
CA ASN A 35 17.40 7.83 -10.79
C ASN A 35 15.92 7.91 -11.17
N TYR A 36 15.14 6.84 -10.99
CA TYR A 36 13.80 6.71 -11.57
C TYR A 36 12.68 6.46 -10.56
N ALA A 37 13.01 6.17 -9.30
CA ALA A 37 12.04 5.84 -8.27
C ALA A 37 12.55 6.13 -6.85
N ILE A 38 11.62 6.06 -5.90
CA ILE A 38 11.91 6.05 -4.47
C ILE A 38 11.26 4.85 -3.78
N ARG A 39 11.83 4.48 -2.64
CA ARG A 39 11.30 3.49 -1.71
C ARG A 39 10.98 4.19 -0.38
N PRO A 40 9.71 4.52 -0.11
CA PRO A 40 9.30 5.04 1.19
C PRO A 40 9.40 3.95 2.26
N LEU A 41 9.92 4.32 3.43
CA LEU A 41 9.91 3.50 4.63
C LEU A 41 8.75 3.96 5.51
N PHE A 42 7.86 3.03 5.86
CA PHE A 42 6.67 3.34 6.66
C PHE A 42 6.86 2.94 8.13
N SER A 43 6.20 3.66 9.03
CA SER A 43 6.31 3.45 10.48
C SER A 43 5.76 2.11 10.97
N ASP A 44 4.94 1.43 10.17
CA ASP A 44 4.41 0.09 10.45
C ASP A 44 5.33 -1.04 9.99
N GLY A 45 6.54 -0.71 9.52
CA GLY A 45 7.53 -1.67 9.03
C GLY A 45 7.36 -2.04 7.55
N HIS A 46 6.42 -1.43 6.82
CA HIS A 46 6.29 -1.62 5.38
C HIS A 46 7.41 -0.86 4.65
N ASP A 47 8.20 -1.55 3.84
CA ASP A 47 9.30 -0.95 3.06
C ASP A 47 9.49 -1.57 1.66
N SER A 48 8.61 -2.48 1.25
CA SER A 48 8.77 -3.27 0.03
C SER A 48 8.37 -2.53 -1.27
N GLY A 49 7.72 -1.37 -1.16
CA GLY A 49 7.12 -0.66 -2.29
C GLY A 49 8.11 0.25 -3.02
N ILE A 50 8.26 0.07 -4.33
CA ILE A 50 9.00 0.98 -5.21
C ILE A 50 8.01 1.89 -5.94
N TYR A 51 8.20 3.19 -5.82
CA TYR A 51 7.34 4.22 -6.37
C TYR A 51 8.14 5.01 -7.42
N ASP A 52 7.89 4.73 -8.69
CA ASP A 52 8.47 5.51 -9.77
C ASP A 52 7.85 6.92 -9.87
N TRP A 53 8.56 7.82 -10.56
CA TRP A 53 8.12 9.21 -10.69
C TRP A 53 6.77 9.37 -11.39
N ALA A 54 6.46 8.52 -12.38
CA ALA A 54 5.21 8.57 -13.11
C ALA A 54 4.03 8.14 -12.23
N TYR A 55 4.23 7.11 -11.42
CA TYR A 55 3.27 6.62 -10.45
C TYR A 55 3.02 7.66 -9.34
N LEU A 56 4.08 8.27 -8.78
CA LEU A 56 3.94 9.36 -7.80
C LEU A 56 3.20 10.57 -8.39
N TYR A 57 3.52 10.94 -9.63
CA TYR A 57 2.80 11.99 -10.33
C TYR A 57 1.32 11.66 -10.48
N ARG A 58 1.00 10.44 -10.91
CA ARG A 58 -0.39 9.96 -11.02
C ARG A 58 -1.10 9.99 -9.68
N LEU A 59 -0.46 9.51 -8.61
CA LEU A 59 -1.02 9.54 -7.26
C LEU A 59 -1.37 10.97 -6.82
N GLY A 60 -0.53 11.96 -7.14
CA GLY A 60 -0.82 13.37 -6.85
C GLY A 60 -1.92 13.95 -7.74
N ALA A 61 -1.87 13.67 -9.04
CA ALA A 61 -2.83 14.20 -10.01
C ALA A 61 -4.26 13.63 -9.86
N GLU A 62 -4.36 12.37 -9.44
CA GLU A 62 -5.63 11.64 -9.30
C GLU A 62 -6.00 11.39 -7.84
N GLN A 63 -5.38 12.11 -6.89
CA GLN A 63 -5.50 11.86 -5.46
C GLN A 63 -6.96 11.77 -4.98
N ASP A 64 -7.81 12.71 -5.38
CA ASP A 64 -9.22 12.74 -4.98
C ASP A 64 -9.99 11.53 -5.52
N ALA A 65 -9.80 11.19 -6.79
CA ALA A 65 -10.49 10.08 -7.43
C ALA A 65 -10.07 8.73 -6.82
N LEU A 66 -8.76 8.53 -6.63
CA LEU A 66 -8.20 7.34 -6.00
C LEU A 66 -8.63 7.23 -4.53
N TRP A 67 -8.73 8.36 -3.83
CA TRP A 67 -9.20 8.40 -2.45
C TRP A 67 -10.67 8.00 -2.33
N GLN A 68 -11.54 8.57 -3.18
CA GLN A 68 -12.95 8.18 -3.19
C GLN A 68 -13.14 6.71 -3.55
N ALA A 69 -12.43 6.21 -4.56
CA ALA A 69 -12.49 4.79 -4.92
C ALA A 69 -12.06 3.87 -3.75
N TYR A 70 -11.09 4.30 -2.93
CA TYR A 70 -10.70 3.58 -1.72
C TYR A 70 -11.80 3.60 -0.65
N LEU A 71 -12.44 4.75 -0.40
CA LEU A 71 -13.55 4.87 0.54
C LEU A 71 -14.77 4.05 0.10
N ASP A 72 -15.08 4.04 -1.20
CA ASP A 72 -16.16 3.23 -1.76
C ASP A 72 -15.92 1.73 -1.56
N ARG A 73 -14.68 1.28 -1.74
CA ARG A 73 -14.29 -0.12 -1.46
C ARG A 73 -14.43 -0.47 0.02
N LEU A 74 -14.06 0.44 0.93
CA LEU A 74 -14.26 0.26 2.37
C LEU A 74 -15.75 0.13 2.71
N ALA A 75 -16.57 1.05 2.18
CA ALA A 75 -18.01 1.04 2.39
C ALA A 75 -18.66 -0.23 1.84
N ALA A 76 -18.27 -0.68 0.64
CA ALA A 76 -18.75 -1.93 0.04
C ALA A 76 -18.36 -3.18 0.85
N ALA A 77 -17.22 -3.14 1.54
CA ALA A 77 -16.78 -4.20 2.45
C ALA A 77 -17.41 -4.10 3.85
N GLY A 78 -18.16 -3.04 4.16
CA GLY A 78 -18.69 -2.77 5.49
C GLY A 78 -17.59 -2.46 6.53
N LEU A 79 -16.41 -2.03 6.07
CA LEU A 79 -15.25 -1.74 6.89
C LEU A 79 -15.04 -0.24 7.03
N ASP A 80 -14.60 0.20 8.19
CA ASP A 80 -14.12 1.57 8.39
C ASP A 80 -12.62 1.66 8.07
N ARG A 81 -12.13 2.84 7.67
CA ARG A 81 -10.70 3.08 7.48
C ARG A 81 -9.88 2.75 8.73
N ASP A 82 -10.44 3.04 9.90
CA ASP A 82 -9.79 2.88 11.18
C ASP A 82 -10.03 1.47 11.77
N ALA A 83 -10.80 0.62 11.07
CA ALA A 83 -10.97 -0.78 11.45
C ALA A 83 -9.61 -1.51 11.44
N PRO A 84 -9.29 -2.30 12.47
CA PRO A 84 -8.02 -3.01 12.52
C PRO A 84 -7.83 -3.86 11.28
N MET A 85 -6.62 -3.83 10.71
CA MET A 85 -6.28 -4.76 9.63
C MET A 85 -6.41 -6.17 10.17
N ALA A 86 -7.19 -7.03 9.49
CA ALA A 86 -7.09 -8.46 9.75
C ALA A 86 -5.61 -8.85 9.57
N PRO A 87 -5.00 -9.63 10.47
CA PRO A 87 -3.60 -9.98 10.36
C PRO A 87 -3.37 -10.55 8.97
N GLY A 88 -2.59 -9.82 8.16
CA GLY A 88 -2.24 -10.25 6.82
C GLY A 88 -1.68 -11.66 6.93
N ALA A 89 -2.09 -12.56 6.05
CA ALA A 89 -1.46 -13.86 5.92
C ALA A 89 0.02 -13.63 5.60
N GLY A 90 0.84 -13.53 6.64
CA GLY A 90 2.27 -13.34 6.55
C GLY A 90 2.80 -14.41 5.63
N HIS A 91 3.50 -14.00 4.58
CA HIS A 91 4.26 -14.92 3.77
C HIS A 91 5.34 -15.55 4.66
N ALA A 92 5.03 -16.71 5.22
CA ALA A 92 6.00 -17.67 5.70
C ALA A 92 6.73 -18.22 4.47
N CYS A 93 7.71 -17.47 3.95
CA CYS A 93 8.67 -18.02 3.02
C CYS A 93 9.69 -18.83 3.82
N GLY A 94 9.57 -20.15 3.75
CA GLY A 94 10.58 -21.07 4.27
C GLY A 94 11.91 -20.89 3.54
N HIS A 95 13.00 -20.96 4.28
CA HIS A 95 14.31 -21.32 3.75
C HIS A 95 14.86 -22.43 4.64
N GLY A 96 14.98 -23.62 4.05
CA GLY A 96 15.58 -24.77 4.71
C GLY A 96 17.09 -24.63 4.83
N HIS A 97 17.64 -25.36 5.79
CA HIS A 97 18.83 -26.20 5.68
C HIS A 97 18.74 -27.33 6.70
#